data_AF-A0A8S9Y141-F1
#
_entry.id   AF-A0A8S9Y141-F1
#
_cell.length_a   1.000
_cell.length_b   1.000
_cell.length_c   1.000
_cell.angle_alpha   90.00
_cell.angle_beta   90.00
_cell.angle_gamma   90.00
#
_symmetry.space_group_name_H-M   'P 1'
#
loop_
_entity.id
_entity.type
_entity.pdbx_description
1 polymer ?
#
loop_
_entity_poly.entity_id
_entity_poly.type
_entity_poly.pdbx_seq_one_letter_code
_entity_poly.pdbx_strand_id
1 'polypeptide(L)'
;MVRLGGTKVVQYKSQSYSELKKHNLEQGTQFIDATFPAIDGVIGTSSIPSNIVWKRPKDICENPRLFENVETPLATHPGELSSGWVVSAISVLSGLNELRNKIVPDYWEQEWNDKTYCGIFHFKFWRFGSWVDVVVDDFLPTVDNVLLTTQSSSKNEFWIPLLEKAYVKLHGSYDALREGQLSDALVDFSGGVCETIDLTAGRYADIEDKRAQLFDLLYRENIDHSIICFSVTVFGKVEDCLKKGRAYGYLKRYRTSPWDWKRDVKSMS
;
A
#
# COMPACT_ATOMS: atom_id res chain seq x y z
N MET A 1 -8.55 -18.35 -10.10
CA MET A 1 -10.03 -18.41 -10.17
C MET A 1 -10.63 -17.52 -9.09
N VAL A 2 -11.15 -16.34 -9.45
CA VAL A 2 -11.72 -15.39 -8.49
C VAL A 2 -13.22 -15.64 -8.36
N ARG A 3 -13.67 -16.14 -7.20
CA ARG A 3 -15.04 -15.89 -6.74
C ARG A 3 -14.99 -14.59 -5.96
N LEU A 4 -15.67 -13.55 -6.45
CA LEU A 4 -15.81 -12.30 -5.73
C LEU A 4 -16.45 -12.59 -4.36
N GLY A 5 -15.64 -12.51 -3.30
CA GLY A 5 -16.09 -12.67 -1.93
C GLY A 5 -17.05 -11.54 -1.53
N GLY A 6 -17.95 -11.84 -0.58
CA GLY A 6 -19.20 -11.12 -0.30
C GLY A 6 -19.12 -9.59 -0.19
N THR A 7 -20.25 -8.95 -0.51
CA THR A 7 -20.50 -7.50 -0.44
C THR A 7 -20.52 -6.89 0.97
N LYS A 8 -20.33 -7.71 2.01
CA LYS A 8 -20.42 -7.27 3.40
C LYS A 8 -19.11 -6.60 3.82
N VAL A 9 -19.20 -5.30 4.11
CA VAL A 9 -18.12 -4.53 4.73
C VAL A 9 -18.32 -4.53 6.24
N VAL A 10 -17.28 -4.87 6.99
CA VAL A 10 -17.25 -4.93 8.46
C VAL A 10 -16.56 -3.68 8.99
N GLN A 11 -17.20 -2.98 9.93
CA GLN A 11 -16.60 -1.82 10.59
C GLN A 11 -15.55 -2.27 11.62
N TYR A 12 -14.30 -1.85 11.43
CA TYR A 12 -13.24 -2.12 12.40
C TYR A 12 -13.49 -1.34 13.68
N LYS A 13 -13.38 -2.01 14.84
CA LYS A 13 -13.62 -1.43 16.17
C LYS A 13 -15.00 -0.74 16.29
N SER A 14 -15.99 -1.20 15.51
CA SER A 14 -17.35 -0.63 15.47
C SER A 14 -17.39 0.87 15.13
N GLN A 15 -16.42 1.35 14.35
CA GLN A 15 -16.37 2.74 13.89
C GLN A 15 -17.03 2.89 12.52
N SER A 16 -18.01 3.77 12.43
CA SER A 16 -18.67 4.14 11.17
C SER A 16 -18.11 5.46 10.66
N TYR A 17 -17.40 5.45 9.53
CA TYR A 17 -16.80 6.65 8.94
C TYR A 17 -17.84 7.76 8.72
N SER A 18 -18.99 7.44 8.11
CA SER A 18 -20.01 8.43 7.77
C SER A 18 -20.63 9.07 9.02
N GLU A 19 -20.88 8.30 10.07
CA GLU A 19 -21.47 8.80 11.32
C GLU A 19 -20.46 9.66 12.09
N LEU A 20 -19.21 9.19 12.21
CA LEU A 20 -18.14 9.92 12.88
C LEU A 20 -17.81 11.23 12.15
N LYS A 21 -17.73 11.21 10.81
CA LYS A 21 -17.50 12.40 10.00
C LYS A 21 -18.63 13.41 10.16
N LYS A 22 -19.88 12.95 10.02
CA LYS A 22 -21.07 13.81 10.21
C LYS A 22 -21.07 14.46 11.59
N HIS A 23 -20.86 13.67 12.64
CA HIS A 23 -20.80 14.18 14.01
C HIS A 23 -19.73 15.26 14.20
N ASN A 24 -18.49 15.02 13.75
CA ASN A 24 -17.41 15.99 13.89
C ASN A 24 -17.66 17.28 13.07
N LEU A 25 -18.25 17.16 11.88
CA LEU A 25 -18.64 18.34 11.09
C LEU A 25 -19.74 19.16 11.77
N GLU A 26 -20.75 18.51 12.35
CA GLU A 26 -21.83 19.18 13.08
C GLU A 26 -21.33 19.88 14.35
N GLN A 27 -20.33 19.32 15.02
CA GLN A 27 -19.72 19.92 16.21
C GLN A 27 -18.61 20.94 15.89
N GLY A 28 -18.16 21.03 14.64
CA GLY A 28 -17.01 21.86 14.26
C GLY A 28 -15.69 21.39 14.88
N THR A 29 -15.59 20.10 15.21
CA THR A 29 -14.41 19.48 15.83
C THR A 29 -13.60 18.69 14.81
N GLN A 30 -12.33 18.46 15.12
CA GLN A 30 -11.51 17.49 14.39
C GLN A 30 -11.59 16.12 15.06
N PHE A 31 -11.71 15.08 14.24
CA PHE A 31 -11.72 13.71 14.71
C PHE A 31 -10.38 13.34 15.37
N ILE A 32 -10.48 12.67 16.52
CA ILE A 32 -9.38 12.09 17.26
C ILE A 32 -9.76 10.64 17.51
N ASP A 33 -8.93 9.71 17.06
CA ASP A 33 -9.23 8.29 17.10
C ASP A 33 -8.86 7.68 18.46
N ALA A 34 -9.85 7.57 19.34
CA ALA A 34 -9.67 6.95 20.66
C ALA A 34 -9.24 5.47 20.59
N THR A 35 -9.45 4.79 19.46
CA THR A 35 -9.09 3.37 19.29
C THR A 35 -7.66 3.17 18.79
N PHE A 36 -7.01 4.23 18.33
CA PHE A 36 -5.63 4.23 17.86
C PHE A 36 -4.98 5.59 18.14
N PRO A 37 -4.71 5.90 19.43
CA PRO A 37 -4.28 7.22 19.86
C PRO A 37 -2.88 7.58 19.34
N ALA A 38 -2.67 8.87 19.07
CA ALA A 38 -1.40 9.44 18.63
C ALA A 38 -0.36 9.52 19.76
N ILE A 39 0.14 8.36 20.19
CA ILE A 39 1.09 8.20 21.30
C ILE A 39 2.18 7.19 20.93
N ASP A 40 3.34 7.26 21.58
CA ASP A 40 4.48 6.36 21.31
C ASP A 40 4.14 4.87 21.47
N GLY A 41 3.14 4.53 22.30
CA GLY A 41 2.68 3.15 22.49
C GLY A 41 2.14 2.48 21.21
N VAL A 42 1.67 3.22 20.21
CA VAL A 42 1.24 2.65 18.92
C VAL A 42 2.41 2.47 17.94
N ILE A 43 3.57 3.06 18.25
CA ILE A 43 4.81 2.82 17.51
C ILE A 43 5.34 1.46 17.90
N GLY A 44 5.47 1.22 19.21
CA GLY A 44 5.85 -0.08 19.73
C GLY A 44 6.66 0.03 21.01
N THR A 45 7.50 -0.97 21.26
CA THR A 45 8.34 -1.03 22.47
C THR A 45 9.83 -1.00 22.15
N SER A 46 10.20 -1.11 20.87
CA SER A 46 11.59 -1.26 20.45
C SER A 46 12.01 -0.19 19.44
N SER A 47 13.18 0.40 19.65
CA SER A 47 13.78 1.38 18.71
C SER A 47 12.90 2.58 18.38
N ILE A 48 12.17 3.12 19.37
CA ILE A 48 11.35 4.33 19.18
C ILE A 48 12.30 5.53 19.00
N PRO A 49 12.20 6.29 17.90
CA PRO A 49 12.95 7.53 17.74
C PRO A 49 12.69 8.50 18.91
N SER A 50 13.71 9.27 19.30
CA SER A 50 13.51 10.34 20.29
C SER A 50 12.78 11.53 19.67
N ASN A 51 12.04 12.29 20.47
CA ASN A 51 11.39 13.56 20.09
C ASN A 51 10.30 13.42 19.02
N ILE A 52 9.53 12.33 19.06
CA ILE A 52 8.40 12.15 18.15
C ILE A 52 7.31 13.15 18.48
N VAL A 53 6.83 13.82 17.45
CA VAL A 53 5.68 14.72 17.52
C VAL A 53 4.65 14.25 16.51
N TRP A 54 3.44 13.98 16.99
CA TRP A 54 2.31 13.65 16.14
C TRP A 54 1.69 14.94 15.60
N LYS A 55 1.65 15.07 14.27
CA LYS A 55 1.18 16.28 13.58
C LYS A 55 0.12 15.94 12.54
N ARG A 56 -0.83 16.84 12.31
CA ARG A 56 -1.73 16.71 11.15
C ARG A 56 -1.01 17.21 9.90
N PRO A 57 -1.41 16.79 8.69
CA PRO A 57 -0.80 17.24 7.44
C PRO A 57 -0.76 18.77 7.27
N LYS A 58 -1.79 19.48 7.77
CA LYS A 58 -1.83 20.95 7.79
C LYS A 58 -0.74 21.60 8.65
N ASP A 59 -0.18 20.89 9.62
CA ASP A 59 0.93 21.35 10.45
C ASP A 59 2.31 20.98 9.87
N ILE A 60 2.33 20.18 8.79
CA ILE A 60 3.53 19.67 8.14
C ILE A 60 3.80 20.42 6.83
N CYS A 61 2.76 20.68 6.03
CA CYS A 61 2.83 21.40 4.75
C CYS A 61 1.61 22.32 4.54
N GLU A 62 1.75 23.29 3.64
CA GLU A 62 0.72 24.33 3.40
C GLU A 62 -0.54 23.80 2.70
N ASN A 63 -0.40 22.91 1.72
CA ASN A 63 -1.52 22.43 0.90
C ASN A 63 -1.59 20.90 0.89
N PRO A 64 -1.97 20.26 2.00
CA PRO A 64 -2.09 18.81 2.05
C PRO A 64 -3.22 18.34 1.13
N ARG A 65 -2.96 17.24 0.43
CA ARG A 65 -3.84 16.56 -0.51
C ARG A 65 -3.84 15.08 -0.24
N LEU A 66 -4.97 14.42 -0.47
CA LEU A 66 -5.04 12.97 -0.39
C LEU A 66 -4.31 12.40 -1.60
N PHE A 67 -4.66 12.90 -2.78
CA PHE A 67 -3.94 12.64 -4.01
C PHE A 67 -3.57 13.97 -4.68
N GLU A 68 -2.29 14.17 -4.96
CA GLU A 68 -1.88 15.33 -5.76
C GLU A 68 -2.21 15.09 -7.24
N ASN A 69 -1.96 13.86 -7.71
CA ASN A 69 -2.40 13.40 -9.02
C ASN A 69 -2.86 11.93 -8.96
N VAL A 70 -4.16 11.71 -9.12
CA VAL A 70 -4.78 10.38 -9.08
C VAL A 70 -4.41 9.50 -10.29
N GLU A 71 -4.00 10.10 -11.41
CA GLU A 71 -3.70 9.37 -12.65
C GLU A 71 -2.25 8.88 -12.70
N THR A 72 -1.33 9.65 -12.11
CA THR A 72 0.11 9.38 -12.19
C THR A 72 0.64 8.94 -10.82
N PRO A 73 0.93 7.64 -10.62
CA PRO A 73 1.54 7.20 -9.38
C PRO A 73 2.91 7.84 -9.19
N LEU A 74 3.10 8.42 -8.01
CA LEU A 74 4.38 8.95 -7.57
C LEU A 74 5.23 7.84 -6.93
N ALA A 75 6.54 8.03 -6.93
CA ALA A 75 7.44 7.06 -6.31
C ALA A 75 7.28 7.08 -4.78
N THR A 76 7.36 5.90 -4.18
CA THR A 76 7.22 5.72 -2.73
C THR A 76 8.59 5.73 -2.06
N HIS A 77 8.72 6.46 -0.96
CA HIS A 77 9.92 6.52 -0.13
C HIS A 77 9.62 5.97 1.27
N PRO A 78 10.29 4.90 1.72
CA PRO A 78 10.06 4.36 3.06
C PRO A 78 10.55 5.35 4.13
N GLY A 79 9.77 5.49 5.20
CA GLY A 79 10.19 6.19 6.42
C GLY A 79 10.92 5.26 7.39
N GLU A 80 11.39 5.80 8.51
CA GLU A 80 12.12 5.04 9.53
C GLU A 80 11.28 3.95 10.20
N LEU A 81 9.97 4.18 10.37
CA LEU A 81 9.04 3.20 10.95
C LEU A 81 8.44 2.25 9.91
N SER A 82 8.75 2.44 8.63
CA SER A 82 8.09 1.71 7.56
C SER A 82 8.63 0.31 7.35
N SER A 83 7.72 -0.63 7.16
CA SER A 83 8.07 -2.03 6.88
C SER A 83 8.23 -2.26 5.37
N GLY A 84 9.38 -2.81 4.96
CA GLY A 84 9.73 -2.93 3.53
C GLY A 84 8.73 -3.72 2.69
N TRP A 85 8.08 -4.74 3.26
CA TRP A 85 7.04 -5.53 2.59
C TRP A 85 5.74 -4.74 2.38
N VAL A 86 5.38 -3.87 3.33
CA VAL A 86 4.21 -2.95 3.20
C VAL A 86 4.50 -1.89 2.14
N VAL A 87 5.66 -1.24 2.21
CA VAL A 87 6.10 -0.23 1.22
C VAL A 87 6.07 -0.83 -0.19
N SER A 88 6.57 -2.05 -0.32
CA SER A 88 6.56 -2.81 -1.57
C SER A 88 5.14 -3.06 -2.09
N ALA A 89 4.23 -3.49 -1.21
CA ALA A 89 2.83 -3.71 -1.58
C ALA A 89 2.13 -2.40 -2.00
N ILE A 90 2.34 -1.31 -1.26
CA ILE A 90 1.80 0.02 -1.61
C ILE A 90 2.33 0.47 -2.98
N SER A 91 3.63 0.29 -3.25
CA SER A 91 4.22 0.64 -4.54
C SER A 91 3.57 -0.10 -5.72
N VAL A 92 3.23 -1.38 -5.53
CA VAL A 92 2.48 -2.17 -6.52
C VAL A 92 1.06 -1.61 -6.70
N LEU A 93 0.37 -1.28 -5.61
CA LEU A 93 -0.98 -0.74 -5.64
C LEU A 93 -1.08 0.62 -6.32
N SER A 94 -0.08 1.49 -6.17
CA SER A 94 -0.07 2.81 -6.77
C SER A 94 -0.27 2.75 -8.29
N GLY A 95 0.22 1.69 -8.95
CA GLY A 95 0.04 1.46 -10.39
C GLY A 95 -1.32 0.88 -10.80
N LEU A 96 -2.21 0.57 -9.85
CA LEU A 96 -3.44 -0.19 -10.07
C LEU A 96 -4.68 0.57 -9.58
N ASN A 97 -5.20 1.47 -10.42
CA ASN A 97 -6.35 2.34 -10.09
C ASN A 97 -7.56 1.59 -9.54
N GLU A 98 -7.89 0.41 -10.08
CA GLU A 98 -9.04 -0.39 -9.64
C GLU A 98 -8.89 -0.89 -8.20
N LEU A 99 -7.69 -1.31 -7.82
CA LEU A 99 -7.40 -1.75 -6.45
C LEU A 99 -7.31 -0.57 -5.50
N ARG A 100 -6.66 0.52 -5.93
CA ARG A 100 -6.63 1.75 -5.15
C ARG A 100 -8.04 2.23 -4.81
N ASN A 101 -8.97 2.22 -5.76
CA ASN A 101 -10.35 2.66 -5.51
C ASN A 101 -11.13 1.69 -4.60
N LYS A 102 -10.71 0.41 -4.49
CA LYS A 102 -11.26 -0.52 -3.49
C LYS A 102 -10.74 -0.22 -2.09
N ILE A 103 -9.45 0.09 -1.97
CA ILE A 103 -8.75 0.31 -0.71
C ILE A 103 -9.01 1.71 -0.15
N VAL A 104 -9.06 2.72 -1.02
CA VAL A 104 -9.40 4.12 -0.71
C VAL A 104 -10.77 4.41 -1.32
N PRO A 105 -11.86 3.93 -0.70
CA PRO A 105 -13.21 4.13 -1.21
C PRO A 105 -13.55 5.61 -1.26
N ASP A 106 -14.29 6.03 -2.28
CA ASP A 106 -14.86 7.38 -2.39
C ASP A 106 -13.81 8.47 -2.10
N TYR A 107 -12.58 8.30 -2.59
CA TYR A 107 -11.43 9.14 -2.24
C TYR A 107 -11.69 10.64 -2.45
N TRP A 108 -12.55 11.02 -3.40
CA TRP A 108 -12.96 12.40 -3.65
C TRP A 108 -13.72 13.03 -2.47
N GLU A 109 -14.43 12.23 -1.68
CA GLU A 109 -15.11 12.70 -0.46
C GLU A 109 -14.16 12.83 0.73
N GLN A 110 -13.04 12.09 0.68
CA GLN A 110 -11.99 12.12 1.69
C GLN A 110 -10.96 13.22 1.44
N GLU A 111 -10.87 13.75 0.22
CA GLU A 111 -9.94 14.82 -0.14
C GLU A 111 -10.09 16.06 0.75
N TRP A 112 -8.98 16.77 0.97
CA TRP A 112 -8.96 18.01 1.72
C TRP A 112 -9.90 19.05 1.07
N ASN A 113 -10.83 19.54 1.87
CA ASN A 113 -11.79 20.56 1.49
C ASN A 113 -12.20 21.36 2.73
N ASP A 114 -12.16 22.68 2.65
CA ASP A 114 -12.39 23.57 3.79
C ASP A 114 -13.76 23.39 4.47
N LYS A 115 -14.75 22.84 3.76
CA LYS A 115 -16.11 22.65 4.27
C LYS A 115 -16.35 21.26 4.86
N THR A 116 -15.62 20.25 4.41
CA THR A 116 -15.88 18.84 4.75
C THR A 116 -14.72 18.15 5.45
N TYR A 117 -13.58 18.84 5.59
CA TYR A 117 -12.44 18.36 6.35
C TYR A 117 -12.70 18.44 7.86
N CYS A 118 -12.59 17.30 8.52
CA CYS A 118 -12.56 17.21 9.98
C CYS A 118 -11.51 16.20 10.48
N GLY A 119 -10.42 16.01 9.73
CA GLY A 119 -9.28 15.17 10.15
C GLY A 119 -9.60 13.68 10.30
N ILE A 120 -10.51 13.15 9.48
CA ILE A 120 -10.95 11.75 9.48
C ILE A 120 -10.84 11.15 8.07
N PHE A 121 -10.32 9.92 7.99
CA PHE A 121 -10.15 9.15 6.76
C PHE A 121 -10.53 7.69 7.00
N HIS A 122 -10.77 6.92 5.92
CA HIS A 122 -11.01 5.50 6.04
C HIS A 122 -10.48 4.70 4.84
N PHE A 123 -10.09 3.46 5.13
CA PHE A 123 -9.47 2.54 4.19
C PHE A 123 -10.04 1.14 4.35
N LYS A 124 -10.14 0.40 3.25
CA LYS A 124 -10.66 -0.97 3.25
C LYS A 124 -9.54 -1.98 3.04
N PHE A 125 -9.54 -2.99 3.89
CA PHE A 125 -8.62 -4.13 3.80
C PHE A 125 -9.41 -5.44 3.80
N TRP A 126 -8.93 -6.42 3.07
CA TRP A 126 -9.50 -7.76 3.08
C TRP A 126 -8.95 -8.55 4.26
N ARG A 127 -9.83 -9.00 5.17
CA ARG A 127 -9.44 -9.83 6.31
C ARG A 127 -10.43 -10.97 6.49
N PHE A 128 -9.89 -12.18 6.59
CA PHE A 128 -10.64 -13.39 6.94
C PHE A 128 -11.94 -13.58 6.11
N GLY A 129 -11.89 -13.26 4.81
CA GLY A 129 -13.02 -13.46 3.89
C GLY A 129 -14.02 -12.30 3.82
N SER A 130 -13.71 -11.13 4.40
CA SER A 130 -14.57 -9.95 4.31
C SER A 130 -13.75 -8.67 4.17
N TRP A 131 -14.34 -7.64 3.56
CA TRP A 131 -13.76 -6.30 3.56
C TRP A 131 -13.97 -5.67 4.94
N VAL A 132 -12.92 -5.14 5.52
CA VAL A 132 -12.90 -4.45 6.81
C VAL A 132 -12.61 -2.98 6.56
N ASP A 133 -13.52 -2.11 7.00
CA ASP A 133 -13.40 -0.66 6.89
C ASP A 133 -12.73 -0.10 8.16
N VAL A 134 -11.57 0.52 7.97
CA VAL A 134 -10.71 1.04 9.04
C VAL A 134 -10.69 2.55 8.97
N VAL A 135 -11.32 3.17 9.97
CA VAL A 135 -11.32 4.62 10.16
C VAL A 135 -10.05 5.05 10.90
N VAL A 136 -9.43 6.16 10.53
CA VAL A 136 -8.29 6.77 11.22
C VAL A 136 -8.44 8.29 11.27
N ASP A 137 -7.85 8.91 12.29
CA ASP A 137 -7.54 10.35 12.22
C ASP A 137 -6.26 10.57 11.38
N ASP A 138 -5.96 11.82 11.05
CA ASP A 138 -4.79 12.18 10.22
C ASP A 138 -3.53 12.59 11.01
N PHE A 139 -3.44 12.31 12.32
CA PHE A 139 -2.17 12.50 13.02
C PHE A 139 -1.09 11.53 12.52
N LEU A 140 0.06 12.04 12.12
CA LEU A 140 1.19 11.24 11.64
C LEU A 140 2.44 11.52 12.50
N PRO A 141 3.26 10.49 12.79
CA PRO A 141 4.45 10.65 13.60
C PRO A 141 5.55 11.37 12.81
N THR A 142 6.14 12.40 13.41
CA THR A 142 7.21 13.20 12.81
C THR A 142 8.39 13.38 13.77
N VAL A 143 9.58 13.57 13.21
CA VAL A 143 10.76 14.11 13.91
C VAL A 143 11.28 15.25 13.06
N ASP A 144 11.51 16.42 13.66
CA ASP A 144 11.97 17.63 12.96
C ASP A 144 11.13 17.98 11.71
N ASN A 145 9.81 17.78 11.81
CA ASN A 145 8.85 17.98 10.72
C ASN A 145 8.98 17.02 9.52
N VAL A 146 9.73 15.93 9.66
CA VAL A 146 9.86 14.86 8.68
C VAL A 146 8.99 13.67 9.12
N LEU A 147 8.14 13.15 8.23
CA LEU A 147 7.31 11.98 8.54
C LEU A 147 8.19 10.75 8.74
N LEU A 148 7.90 9.98 9.79
CA LEU A 148 8.54 8.69 10.05
C LEU A 148 7.91 7.53 9.27
N THR A 149 6.77 7.77 8.61
CA THR A 149 6.04 6.82 7.76
C THR A 149 6.47 6.91 6.29
N THR A 150 5.94 6.02 5.46
CA THR A 150 6.12 5.99 4.02
C THR A 150 5.54 7.27 3.43
N GLN A 151 6.30 7.88 2.52
CA GLN A 151 5.95 9.13 1.86
C GLN A 151 5.87 8.95 0.35
N SER A 152 5.06 9.79 -0.29
CA SER A 152 5.14 10.03 -1.72
C SER A 152 6.40 10.87 -2.05
N SER A 153 6.85 10.88 -3.31
CA SER A 153 7.83 11.88 -3.77
C SER A 153 7.30 13.31 -3.65
N SER A 154 5.98 13.49 -3.61
CA SER A 154 5.37 14.78 -3.29
C SER A 154 5.23 14.98 -1.78
N LYS A 155 5.62 16.15 -1.30
CA LYS A 155 5.46 16.56 0.10
C LYS A 155 4.01 16.88 0.48
N ASN A 156 3.15 17.08 -0.51
CA ASN A 156 1.76 17.46 -0.31
C ASN A 156 0.80 16.26 -0.38
N GLU A 157 1.27 15.05 -0.70
CA GLU A 157 0.43 13.88 -0.92
C GLU A 157 0.45 12.92 0.28
N PHE A 158 -0.73 12.64 0.85
CA PHE A 158 -0.86 11.95 2.14
C PHE A 158 -1.64 10.63 2.10
N TRP A 159 -2.15 10.16 0.96
CA TRP A 159 -2.85 8.86 0.95
C TRP A 159 -1.96 7.69 1.38
N ILE A 160 -0.66 7.69 1.02
CA ILE A 160 0.29 6.64 1.40
C ILE A 160 0.51 6.58 2.92
N PRO A 161 0.91 7.67 3.60
CA PRO A 161 1.13 7.62 5.05
C PRO A 161 -0.17 7.33 5.83
N LEU A 162 -1.31 7.81 5.35
CA LEU A 162 -2.61 7.52 5.96
C LEU A 162 -3.04 6.05 5.76
N LEU A 163 -2.80 5.49 4.57
CA LEU A 163 -3.05 4.07 4.28
C LEU A 163 -2.17 3.18 5.16
N GLU A 164 -0.87 3.48 5.25
CA GLU A 164 0.05 2.76 6.12
C GLU A 164 -0.42 2.84 7.58
N LYS A 165 -0.81 4.02 8.08
CA LYS A 165 -1.36 4.17 9.44
C LYS A 165 -2.61 3.31 9.67
N ALA A 166 -3.54 3.29 8.72
CA ALA A 166 -4.74 2.45 8.84
C ALA A 166 -4.41 0.95 8.86
N TYR A 167 -3.40 0.54 8.07
CA TYR A 167 -2.90 -0.82 8.09
C TYR A 167 -2.19 -1.15 9.42
N VAL A 168 -1.39 -0.24 9.95
CA VAL A 168 -0.77 -0.35 11.28
C VAL A 168 -1.85 -0.52 12.35
N LYS A 169 -2.92 0.28 12.32
CA LYS A 169 -4.05 0.17 13.25
C LYS A 169 -4.73 -1.20 13.19
N LEU A 170 -4.81 -1.81 12.01
CA LEU A 170 -5.36 -3.16 11.82
C LEU A 170 -4.48 -4.23 12.47
N HIS A 171 -3.15 -4.02 12.49
CA HIS A 171 -2.16 -4.93 13.07
C HIS A 171 -1.77 -4.58 14.53
N GLY A 172 -2.12 -3.39 15.01
CA GLY A 172 -2.02 -2.95 16.40
C GLY A 172 -0.89 -1.97 16.70
N SER A 173 0.26 -2.04 16.01
CA SER A 173 1.38 -1.10 16.19
C SER A 173 2.34 -1.14 15.00
N TYR A 174 3.21 -0.12 14.86
CA TYR A 174 4.25 -0.13 13.80
C TYR A 174 5.23 -1.31 14.02
N ASP A 175 5.56 -1.62 15.28
CA ASP A 175 6.37 -2.78 15.66
C ASP A 175 5.75 -4.11 15.19
N ALA A 176 4.42 -4.23 15.22
CA ALA A 176 3.73 -5.43 14.75
C ALA A 176 3.89 -5.69 13.25
N LEU A 177 4.26 -4.67 12.46
CA LEU A 177 4.54 -4.81 11.03
C LEU A 177 6.02 -5.11 10.71
N ARG A 178 6.93 -5.09 11.70
CA ARG A 178 8.37 -5.31 11.45
C ARG A 178 8.66 -6.61 10.72
N GLU A 179 7.93 -7.67 11.07
CA GLU A 179 8.02 -8.98 10.45
C GLU A 179 6.73 -9.29 9.71
N GLY A 180 6.83 -9.48 8.40
CA GLY A 180 5.68 -9.81 7.56
C GLY A 180 6.10 -10.20 6.16
N GLN A 181 5.14 -10.68 5.37
CA GLN A 181 5.36 -11.13 4.00
C GLN A 181 4.62 -10.24 3.01
N LEU A 182 5.25 -9.99 1.87
CA LEU A 182 4.65 -9.23 0.78
C LEU A 182 3.33 -9.86 0.31
N SER A 183 3.29 -11.20 0.24
CA SER A 183 2.09 -11.97 -0.11
C SER A 183 0.89 -11.63 0.77
N ASP A 184 1.12 -11.51 2.08
CA ASP A 184 0.05 -11.19 3.04
C ASP A 184 -0.52 -9.79 2.79
N ALA A 185 0.34 -8.78 2.61
CA ALA A 185 -0.11 -7.44 2.25
C ALA A 185 -0.88 -7.42 0.91
N LEU A 186 -0.38 -8.14 -0.10
CA LEU A 186 -1.05 -8.19 -1.41
C LEU A 186 -2.44 -8.84 -1.30
N VAL A 187 -2.60 -9.88 -0.47
CA VAL A 187 -3.92 -10.48 -0.18
C VAL A 187 -4.81 -9.48 0.56
N ASP A 188 -4.32 -8.86 1.62
CA ASP A 188 -5.06 -7.88 2.42
C ASP A 188 -5.49 -6.67 1.57
N PHE A 189 -4.71 -6.29 0.57
CA PHE A 189 -5.00 -5.14 -0.29
C PHE A 189 -5.89 -5.48 -1.49
N SER A 190 -5.83 -6.71 -2.00
CA SER A 190 -6.56 -7.10 -3.21
C SER A 190 -7.84 -7.90 -2.96
N GLY A 191 -7.90 -8.60 -1.82
CA GLY A 191 -8.87 -9.66 -1.57
C GLY A 191 -8.70 -10.91 -2.44
N GLY A 192 -7.57 -11.02 -3.13
CA GLY A 192 -7.21 -12.15 -3.98
C GLY A 192 -6.54 -13.30 -3.23
N VAL A 193 -6.03 -14.25 -3.99
CA VAL A 193 -5.15 -15.32 -3.50
C VAL A 193 -3.75 -15.03 -4.02
N CYS A 194 -2.75 -15.17 -3.15
CA CYS A 194 -1.35 -15.02 -3.55
C CYS A 194 -0.69 -16.41 -3.67
N GLU A 195 -0.05 -16.65 -4.81
CA GLU A 195 0.86 -17.77 -5.03
C GLU A 195 2.29 -17.23 -5.10
N THR A 196 3.21 -17.87 -4.38
CA THR A 196 4.63 -17.51 -4.37
C THR A 196 5.44 -18.59 -5.06
N ILE A 197 6.20 -18.20 -6.08
CA ILE A 197 7.08 -19.11 -6.83
C ILE A 197 8.53 -18.73 -6.52
N ASP A 198 9.26 -19.65 -5.90
CA ASP A 198 10.71 -19.50 -5.69
C ASP A 198 11.46 -19.95 -6.95
N LEU A 199 12.01 -18.98 -7.67
CA LEU A 199 12.74 -19.22 -8.92
C LEU A 199 14.04 -20.01 -8.71
N THR A 200 14.70 -19.81 -7.57
CA THR A 200 15.98 -20.45 -7.23
C THR A 200 15.75 -21.88 -6.77
N ALA A 201 14.85 -22.08 -5.79
CA ALA A 201 14.52 -23.42 -5.30
C ALA A 201 13.91 -24.29 -6.41
N GLY A 202 13.10 -23.69 -7.29
CA GLY A 202 12.53 -24.39 -8.44
C GLY A 202 13.52 -24.70 -9.57
N ARG A 203 14.73 -24.11 -9.54
CA ARG A 203 15.77 -24.21 -10.58
C ARG A 203 15.27 -23.79 -11.97
N TYR A 204 14.46 -22.72 -12.02
CA TYR A 204 13.88 -22.22 -13.27
C TYR A 204 14.92 -21.63 -14.23
N ALA A 205 16.09 -21.23 -13.72
CA ALA A 205 17.21 -20.78 -14.56
C ALA A 205 17.87 -21.95 -15.32
N ASP A 206 17.97 -23.11 -14.67
CA ASP A 206 18.73 -24.27 -15.18
C ASP A 206 17.89 -25.18 -16.08
N ILE A 207 16.56 -25.25 -15.85
CA ILE A 207 15.67 -26.23 -16.47
C ILE A 207 14.78 -25.52 -17.48
N GLU A 208 15.05 -25.74 -18.77
CA GLU A 208 14.34 -25.10 -19.88
C GLU A 208 12.83 -25.35 -19.87
N ASP A 209 12.40 -26.60 -19.66
CA ASP A 209 10.97 -26.95 -19.62
C ASP A 209 10.23 -26.21 -18.50
N LYS A 210 10.84 -26.05 -17.32
CA LYS A 210 10.24 -25.30 -16.21
C LYS A 210 10.14 -23.82 -16.52
N ARG A 211 11.17 -23.26 -17.18
CA ARG A 211 11.17 -21.86 -17.63
C ARG A 211 10.05 -21.61 -18.64
N ALA A 212 9.85 -22.51 -19.60
CA ALA A 212 8.76 -22.43 -20.56
C ALA A 212 7.39 -22.49 -19.85
N GLN A 213 7.19 -23.46 -18.95
CA GLN A 213 5.95 -23.58 -18.16
C GLN A 213 5.67 -22.34 -17.30
N LEU A 214 6.72 -21.76 -16.68
CA LEU A 214 6.58 -20.52 -15.91
C LEU A 214 6.16 -19.36 -16.81
N PHE A 215 6.75 -19.23 -18.00
CA PHE A 215 6.38 -18.17 -18.94
C PHE A 215 4.92 -18.29 -19.38
N ASP A 216 4.46 -19.50 -19.71
CA ASP A 216 3.07 -19.76 -20.09
C ASP A 216 2.10 -19.44 -18.94
N LEU A 217 2.48 -19.80 -17.71
CA LEU A 217 1.72 -19.44 -16.51
C LEU A 217 1.62 -17.91 -16.38
N LEU A 218 2.74 -17.19 -16.40
CA LEU A 218 2.77 -15.74 -16.26
C LEU A 218 1.98 -15.04 -17.38
N TYR A 219 2.06 -15.56 -18.61
CA TYR A 219 1.30 -15.03 -19.74
C TYR A 219 -0.20 -15.19 -19.54
N ARG A 220 -0.66 -16.37 -19.11
CA ARG A 220 -2.06 -16.63 -18.80
C ARG A 220 -2.56 -15.74 -17.66
N GLU A 221 -1.82 -15.68 -16.57
CA GLU A 221 -2.19 -14.86 -15.40
C GLU A 221 -2.25 -13.36 -15.75
N ASN A 222 -1.37 -12.88 -16.63
CA ASN A 222 -1.42 -11.51 -17.13
C ASN A 222 -2.68 -11.23 -17.98
N ILE A 223 -3.14 -12.21 -18.78
CA ILE A 223 -4.41 -12.11 -19.52
C ILE A 223 -5.60 -12.09 -18.55
N ASP A 224 -5.55 -12.92 -17.50
CA ASP A 224 -6.59 -13.02 -16.48
C ASP A 224 -6.58 -11.84 -15.48
N HIS A 225 -5.76 -10.82 -15.73
CA HIS A 225 -5.62 -9.61 -14.91
C HIS A 225 -5.11 -9.86 -13.48
N SER A 226 -4.35 -10.94 -13.27
CA SER A 226 -3.64 -11.20 -12.02
C SER A 226 -2.53 -10.16 -11.78
N ILE A 227 -2.26 -9.87 -10.51
CA ILE A 227 -1.12 -9.04 -10.11
C ILE A 227 0.10 -9.94 -10.07
N ILE A 228 1.13 -9.58 -10.85
CA ILE A 228 2.40 -10.31 -10.87
C ILE A 228 3.48 -9.41 -10.27
N CYS A 229 4.09 -9.88 -9.19
CA CYS A 229 5.15 -9.16 -8.47
C CYS A 229 6.43 -9.98 -8.46
N PHE A 230 7.57 -9.30 -8.59
CA PHE A 230 8.88 -9.94 -8.47
C PHE A 230 9.63 -9.32 -7.29
N SER A 231 10.16 -10.17 -6.42
CA SER A 231 11.05 -9.76 -5.35
C SER A 231 12.42 -10.38 -5.56
N VAL A 232 13.46 -9.58 -5.34
CA VAL A 232 14.84 -10.05 -5.43
C VAL A 232 15.45 -10.13 -4.04
N THR A 233 15.86 -11.32 -3.65
CA THR A 233 16.61 -11.54 -2.41
C THR A 233 18.10 -11.45 -2.72
N VAL A 234 18.75 -10.36 -2.29
CA VAL A 234 20.19 -10.17 -2.49
C VAL A 234 20.95 -10.64 -1.24
N PHE A 235 21.87 -11.59 -1.41
CA PHE A 235 22.85 -11.98 -0.40
C PHE A 235 24.19 -11.28 -0.70
N GLY A 236 24.66 -10.37 0.17
CA GLY A 236 25.98 -9.70 0.03
C GLY A 236 25.94 -8.18 -0.24
N LYS A 237 27.09 -7.60 -0.62
CA LYS A 237 27.26 -6.19 -1.02
C LYS A 237 26.66 -5.98 -2.41
N VAL A 238 25.91 -4.90 -2.57
CA VAL A 238 25.18 -4.55 -3.80
C VAL A 238 26.17 -3.97 -4.81
N GLU A 239 26.59 -4.78 -5.78
CA GLU A 239 27.02 -4.30 -7.10
C GLU A 239 25.85 -4.59 -8.05
N ASP A 240 25.45 -3.60 -8.84
CA ASP A 240 24.29 -3.53 -9.75
C ASP A 240 22.94 -3.02 -9.20
N CYS A 241 22.16 -2.47 -10.15
CA CYS A 241 21.01 -1.55 -10.06
C CYS A 241 19.81 -1.99 -9.20
N LEU A 242 19.86 -3.17 -8.57
CA LEU A 242 18.79 -3.73 -7.75
C LEU A 242 19.18 -3.69 -6.26
N LYS A 243 18.32 -3.07 -5.45
CA LYS A 243 18.54 -2.85 -4.02
C LYS A 243 17.94 -4.01 -3.21
N LYS A 244 18.71 -4.50 -2.24
CA LYS A 244 18.32 -5.56 -1.31
C LYS A 244 17.00 -5.23 -0.58
N GLY A 245 16.12 -6.23 -0.46
CA GLY A 245 14.88 -6.13 0.33
C GLY A 245 13.79 -5.28 -0.32
N ARG A 246 13.95 -4.87 -1.58
CA ARG A 246 12.92 -4.18 -2.35
C ARG A 246 12.18 -5.19 -3.23
N ALA A 247 10.86 -5.16 -3.19
CA ALA A 247 10.09 -5.74 -4.27
C ALA A 247 10.07 -4.76 -5.45
N TYR A 248 10.10 -5.31 -6.65
CA TYR A 248 9.98 -4.59 -7.90
C TYR A 248 8.67 -5.04 -8.53
N GLY A 249 7.69 -4.14 -8.56
CA GLY A 249 6.47 -4.35 -9.33
C GLY A 249 6.79 -4.26 -10.81
N TYR A 250 6.59 -5.34 -11.56
CA TYR A 250 6.59 -5.26 -13.02
C TYR A 250 5.15 -5.08 -13.49
N LEU A 251 4.74 -3.83 -13.71
CA LEU A 251 3.42 -3.51 -14.23
C LEU A 251 3.54 -3.15 -15.70
N LYS A 252 3.61 -4.16 -16.58
CA LYS A 252 3.54 -3.93 -18.02
C LYS A 252 2.19 -4.38 -18.55
N ARG A 253 1.28 -3.40 -18.64
CA ARG A 253 -0.03 -3.56 -19.28
C ARG A 253 0.17 -3.59 -20.80
N TYR A 254 0.49 -4.76 -21.36
CA TYR A 254 0.51 -4.91 -22.81
C TYR A 254 -0.93 -4.91 -23.33
N ARG A 255 -1.28 -3.90 -24.13
CA ARG A 255 -2.37 -4.02 -25.10
C ARG A 255 -1.73 -4.44 -26.42
N THR A 256 -1.30 -5.70 -26.52
CA THR A 256 -0.70 -6.18 -27.77
C THR A 256 -1.74 -6.86 -28.63
N SER A 257 -1.95 -6.29 -29.82
CA SER A 257 -2.55 -6.99 -30.95
C SER A 257 -1.67 -8.20 -31.31
N PRO A 258 -2.23 -9.34 -31.76
CA PRO A 258 -1.50 -10.61 -31.93
C PRO A 258 -0.28 -10.65 -32.89
N TRP A 259 0.11 -9.54 -33.52
CA TRP A 259 0.98 -9.56 -34.70
C TRP A 259 2.38 -8.91 -34.56
N ASP A 260 2.72 -8.29 -33.43
CA ASP A 260 3.95 -7.45 -33.34
C ASP A 260 5.22 -8.15 -32.82
N TRP A 261 5.20 -9.43 -32.45
CA TRP A 261 6.37 -10.09 -31.82
C TRP A 261 7.55 -10.42 -32.78
N LYS A 262 7.35 -10.36 -34.10
CA LYS A 262 8.41 -10.73 -35.07
C LYS A 262 9.49 -9.66 -35.29
N ARG A 263 9.39 -8.47 -34.68
CA ARG A 263 10.38 -7.39 -34.89
C ARG A 263 11.52 -7.34 -33.87
N ASP A 264 11.32 -7.82 -32.65
CA ASP A 264 12.28 -7.57 -31.56
C ASP A 264 13.30 -8.71 -31.31
N VAL A 265 13.20 -9.81 -32.06
CA VAL A 265 14.17 -10.95 -31.96
C VAL A 265 15.40 -10.75 -32.86
N LYS A 266 15.49 -9.64 -33.61
CA LYS A 266 16.60 -9.36 -34.55
C LYS A 266 17.62 -8.31 -34.08
N SER A 267 17.50 -7.75 -32.87
CA SER A 267 18.46 -6.75 -32.35
C SER A 267 19.34 -7.25 -31.20
N MET A 268 19.40 -8.55 -30.96
CA MET A 268 20.34 -9.18 -30.00
C MET A 268 21.11 -10.34 -30.65
N SER A 269 21.66 -10.09 -31.84
CA SER A 269 22.73 -10.88 -32.46
C SER A 269 23.89 -9.98 -32.84
#